data_AF-A0A3B8U6R8-F1
#
_entry.id   AF-A0A3B8U6R8-F1
#
_cell.length_a   1.000
_cell.length_b   1.000
_cell.length_c   1.000
_cell.angle_alpha   90.00
_cell.angle_beta   90.00
_cell.angle_gamma   90.00
#
_symmetry.space_group_name_H-M   'P 1'
#
loop_
_entity.id
_entity.type
_entity.pdbx_description
1 polymer ?
#
loop_
_entity_poly.entity_id
_entity_poly.type
_entity_poly.pdbx_seq_one_letter_code
_entity_poly.pdbx_strand_id
1 'polypeptide(L)'
;MMSISKQTKWNDLWPIVNILNEICNGVQIKDLKKAIGFKYEEIMDLLRKISSYEVEEGNSENTQIIELSDNEIEIIKKCFDEILKYIEEWEFSTRIGVSIQEARDLKEKLVN
;
A
#
# COMPACT_ATOMS: atom_id res chain seq x y z
N MET A 1 -18.16 -5.81 -10.59
CA MET A 1 -16.85 -5.34 -10.10
C MET A 1 -15.95 -5.25 -11.30
N MET A 2 -15.36 -4.08 -11.54
CA MET A 2 -14.31 -3.93 -12.55
C MET A 2 -12.96 -4.19 -11.86
N SER A 3 -12.09 -4.91 -12.54
CA SER A 3 -10.68 -5.05 -12.15
C SER A 3 -9.88 -4.09 -13.02
N ILE A 4 -9.01 -3.29 -12.39
CA ILE A 4 -8.08 -2.41 -13.07
C ILE A 4 -6.76 -3.16 -13.19
N SER A 5 -6.38 -3.50 -14.41
CA SER A 5 -5.06 -4.04 -14.72
C SER A 5 -4.11 -2.87 -14.96
N LYS A 6 -3.05 -2.77 -14.14
CA LYS A 6 -2.07 -1.69 -14.21
C LYS A 6 -0.67 -2.25 -14.43
N GLN A 7 0.06 -1.65 -15.36
CA GLN A 7 1.48 -1.91 -15.58
C GLN A 7 2.29 -1.01 -14.65
N THR A 8 3.12 -1.60 -13.79
CA THR A 8 3.93 -0.86 -12.82
C THR A 8 5.21 -1.61 -12.48
N LYS A 9 6.19 -0.96 -11.87
CA LYS A 9 7.43 -1.59 -11.40
C LYS A 9 7.30 -2.01 -9.94
N TRP A 10 8.13 -2.94 -9.49
CA TRP A 10 8.15 -3.34 -8.07
C TRP A 10 8.51 -2.17 -7.15
N ASN A 11 9.41 -1.29 -7.59
CA ASN A 11 9.79 -0.09 -6.82
C ASN A 11 8.60 0.86 -6.54
N ASP A 12 7.55 0.81 -7.37
CA ASP A 12 6.31 1.56 -7.13
C ASP A 12 5.34 0.81 -6.19
N LEU A 13 5.49 -0.51 -6.02
CA LEU A 13 4.66 -1.37 -5.19
C LEU A 13 5.17 -1.55 -3.77
N TRP A 14 6.49 -1.61 -3.61
CA TRP A 14 7.16 -1.79 -2.32
C TRP A 14 6.66 -0.79 -1.23
N PRO A 15 6.44 0.51 -1.51
CA PRO A 15 5.95 1.44 -0.50
C PRO A 15 4.52 1.12 -0.08
N ILE A 16 3.70 0.60 -0.99
CA ILE A 16 2.33 0.15 -0.71
C ILE A 16 2.37 -1.06 0.23
N VAL A 17 3.26 -2.02 -0.05
CA VAL A 17 3.47 -3.19 0.81
C VAL A 17 3.86 -2.76 2.22
N ASN A 18 4.79 -1.82 2.35
CA ASN A 18 5.20 -1.31 3.67
C ASN A 18 4.05 -0.62 4.40
N ILE A 19 3.25 0.19 3.72
CA ILE A 19 2.10 0.85 4.33
C ILE A 19 1.06 -0.16 4.83
N LEU A 20 0.72 -1.15 3.99
CA LEU A 20 -0.21 -2.22 4.39
C LEU A 20 0.35 -3.02 5.57
N ASN A 21 1.65 -3.31 5.56
CA ASN A 21 2.33 -4.01 6.64
C ASN A 21 2.34 -3.19 7.94
N GLU A 22 2.60 -1.89 7.88
CA GLU A 22 2.55 -1.02 9.06
C GLU A 22 1.13 -0.95 9.62
N ILE A 23 0.11 -0.85 8.77
CA ILE A 23 -1.30 -0.86 9.20
C ILE A 23 -1.69 -2.18 9.89
N CYS A 24 -1.23 -3.32 9.36
CA CYS A 24 -1.52 -4.63 9.94
C CYS A 24 -0.70 -4.93 11.20
N ASN A 25 0.59 -4.58 11.20
CA ASN A 25 1.56 -5.15 12.13
C ASN A 25 2.41 -4.10 12.87
N GLY A 26 2.52 -2.88 12.35
CA GLY A 26 3.45 -1.85 12.86
C GLY A 26 2.82 -0.85 13.83
N VAL A 27 1.66 -0.29 13.47
CA VAL A 27 0.97 0.72 14.27
C VAL A 27 -0.19 0.14 15.07
N GLN A 28 -0.41 0.66 16.28
CA GLN A 28 -1.49 0.21 17.14
C GLN A 28 -2.81 0.95 16.85
N ILE A 29 -3.58 0.43 15.89
CA ILE A 29 -4.92 0.93 15.58
C ILE A 29 -5.96 0.14 16.39
N LYS A 30 -6.60 0.79 17.37
CA LYS A 30 -7.56 0.13 18.30
C LYS A 30 -8.78 -0.51 17.62
N ASP A 31 -9.32 0.16 16.59
CA ASP A 31 -10.48 -0.32 15.83
C ASP A 31 -10.25 -0.05 14.34
N LEU A 32 -9.55 -1.00 13.70
CA LEU A 32 -9.13 -0.93 12.31
C LEU A 32 -10.32 -0.76 11.36
N LYS A 33 -11.40 -1.50 11.63
CA LYS A 33 -12.61 -1.44 10.80
C LYS A 33 -13.27 -0.08 10.88
N LYS A 34 -13.31 0.55 12.06
CA LYS A 34 -13.84 1.91 12.20
C LYS A 34 -12.93 2.97 11.58
N ALA A 35 -11.62 2.79 11.68
CA ALA A 35 -10.62 3.73 11.17
C ALA A 35 -10.56 3.75 9.64
N ILE A 36 -10.42 2.57 9.04
CA ILE A 36 -10.13 2.40 7.60
C ILE A 36 -11.40 2.04 6.82
N GLY A 37 -12.40 1.44 7.46
CA GLY A 37 -13.64 0.96 6.84
C GLY A 37 -13.60 -0.53 6.45
N PHE A 38 -12.44 -1.19 6.59
CA PHE A 38 -12.20 -2.56 6.16
C PHE A 38 -11.69 -3.42 7.31
N LYS A 39 -11.94 -4.73 7.23
CA LYS A 39 -11.45 -5.67 8.23
C LYS A 39 -9.96 -5.94 8.04
N TYR A 40 -9.32 -6.38 9.11
CA TYR A 40 -7.91 -6.79 9.11
C TYR A 40 -7.63 -7.84 8.03
N GLU A 41 -8.51 -8.83 7.88
CA GLU A 41 -8.32 -9.92 6.92
C GLU A 41 -8.29 -9.40 5.48
N GLU A 42 -9.13 -8.41 5.14
CA GLU A 42 -9.19 -7.82 3.80
C GLU A 42 -7.89 -7.07 3.46
N ILE A 43 -7.33 -6.34 4.44
CA ILE A 43 -6.07 -5.61 4.29
C ILE A 43 -4.89 -6.59 4.22
N MET A 44 -4.91 -7.64 5.03
CA MET A 44 -3.88 -8.67 5.06
C MET A 44 -3.86 -9.52 3.78
N ASP A 45 -5.03 -9.85 3.23
CA ASP A 45 -5.14 -10.56 1.96
C ASP A 45 -4.62 -9.72 0.80
N LEU A 46 -4.89 -8.40 0.82
CA LEU A 46 -4.31 -7.47 -0.14
C LEU A 46 -2.79 -7.35 0.01
N LEU A 47 -2.27 -7.28 1.24
CA LEU A 47 -0.83 -7.29 1.52
C LEU A 47 -0.17 -8.53 0.91
N ARG A 48 -0.74 -9.72 1.16
CA ARG A 48 -0.23 -10.99 0.61
C ARG A 48 -0.27 -11.00 -0.92
N LYS A 49 -1.37 -10.52 -1.50
CA LYS A 49 -1.52 -10.43 -2.95
C LYS A 49 -0.43 -9.55 -3.57
N ILE A 50 -0.23 -8.33 -3.08
CA ILE A 50 0.78 -7.42 -3.65
C ILE A 50 2.19 -7.96 -3.41
N SER A 51 2.46 -8.52 -2.23
CA SER A 51 3.77 -9.13 -1.91
C SER A 51 4.09 -10.34 -2.80
N SER A 52 3.09 -11.03 -3.35
CA SER A 52 3.32 -12.15 -4.29
C SER A 52 3.92 -11.72 -5.64
N TYR A 53 3.93 -10.42 -5.95
CA TYR A 53 4.59 -9.83 -7.11
C TYR A 53 6.02 -9.35 -6.80
N GLU A 54 6.53 -9.62 -5.60
CA GLU A 54 7.91 -9.33 -5.25
C GLU A 54 8.87 -10.04 -6.22
N VAL A 55 9.88 -9.31 -6.66
CA VAL A 55 10.89 -9.80 -7.60
C VAL A 55 12.27 -9.61 -6.98
N GLU A 56 13.22 -10.44 -7.41
CA GLU A 56 14.63 -10.28 -7.04
C GLU A 56 15.13 -8.86 -7.35
N GLU A 57 16.04 -8.35 -6.51
CA GLU A 57 16.52 -6.96 -6.53
C GLU A 57 16.96 -6.48 -7.93
N GLY A 58 17.58 -7.37 -8.72
CA GLY A 58 18.04 -7.10 -10.09
C GLY A 58 16.93 -6.94 -11.14
N ASN A 59 15.68 -7.27 -10.79
CA ASN A 59 14.50 -7.20 -11.65
C ASN A 59 13.45 -6.19 -11.17
N SER A 60 13.74 -5.42 -10.11
CA SER A 60 12.81 -4.46 -9.49
C SER A 60 12.29 -3.36 -10.43
N GLU A 61 13.07 -3.05 -11.47
CA GLU A 61 12.74 -2.08 -12.52
C GLU A 61 11.91 -2.67 -13.68
N ASN A 62 11.70 -3.99 -13.72
CA ASN A 62 10.90 -4.62 -14.75
C ASN A 62 9.41 -4.31 -14.52
N THR A 63 8.74 -3.90 -15.59
CA THR A 63 7.30 -3.66 -15.57
C THR A 63 6.55 -4.97 -15.40
N GLN A 64 5.66 -5.02 -14.40
CA GLN A 64 4.76 -6.11 -14.11
C GLN A 64 3.31 -5.65 -14.30
N ILE A 65 2.44 -6.57 -14.72
CA ILE A 65 1.00 -6.32 -14.74
C ILE A 65 0.43 -6.78 -13.40
N ILE A 66 -0.10 -5.83 -12.63
CA ILE A 66 -0.87 -6.11 -11.42
C ILE A 66 -2.34 -5.88 -11.71
N GLU A 67 -3.19 -6.70 -11.11
CA GLU A 67 -4.64 -6.55 -11.21
C GLU A 67 -5.22 -6.20 -9.85
N LEU A 68 -5.77 -5.00 -9.72
CA LEU A 68 -6.42 -4.53 -8.50
C LEU A 68 -7.87 -4.20 -8.80
N SER A 69 -8.77 -4.72 -7.99
CA SER A 69 -10.17 -4.31 -7.99
C SER A 69 -10.32 -2.90 -7.43
N ASP A 70 -11.43 -2.24 -7.76
CA ASP A 70 -11.79 -0.93 -7.20
C ASP A 70 -11.77 -0.95 -5.66
N ASN A 71 -12.19 -2.07 -5.05
CA ASN A 71 -12.19 -2.25 -3.61
C ASN A 71 -10.78 -2.31 -3.02
N GLU A 72 -9.85 -3.00 -3.68
CA GLU A 72 -8.45 -3.08 -3.24
C GLU A 72 -7.75 -1.73 -3.36
N ILE A 73 -8.04 -0.97 -4.42
CA ILE A 73 -7.55 0.40 -4.58
C ILE A 73 -8.08 1.29 -3.44
N GLU A 74 -9.35 1.14 -3.08
CA GLU A 74 -9.92 1.89 -1.95
C GLU A 74 -9.28 1.51 -0.61
N ILE A 75 -9.01 0.22 -0.38
CA ILE A 75 -8.27 -0.25 0.81
C ILE A 75 -6.90 0.45 0.90
N ILE A 76 -6.13 0.46 -0.20
CA ILE A 76 -4.81 1.10 -0.24
C ILE A 76 -4.94 2.58 0.13
N LYS A 77 -5.85 3.31 -0.51
CA LYS A 77 -6.07 4.74 -0.24
C LYS A 77 -6.35 5.02 1.23
N LYS A 78 -7.25 4.24 1.84
CA LYS A 78 -7.63 4.41 3.24
C LYS A 78 -6.47 4.06 4.18
N CYS A 79 -5.68 3.04 3.86
CA CYS A 79 -4.47 2.69 4.61
C CYS A 79 -3.43 3.82 4.56
N PHE A 80 -3.21 4.42 3.39
CA PHE A 80 -2.35 5.60 3.23
C PHE A 80 -2.82 6.78 4.10
N ASP A 81 -4.13 7.08 4.09
CA ASP A 81 -4.65 8.20 4.87
C ASP A 81 -4.61 7.94 6.37
N GLU A 82 -4.79 6.69 6.78
CA GLU A 82 -4.78 6.32 8.18
C GLU A 82 -3.36 6.32 8.75
N ILE A 83 -2.37 5.78 8.03
CA ILE A 83 -1.00 5.64 8.56
C ILE A 83 -0.35 6.98 8.91
N LEU A 84 -0.66 8.03 8.14
CA LEU A 84 -0.15 9.39 8.35
C LEU A 84 -0.61 10.02 9.68
N LYS A 85 -1.58 9.41 10.37
CA LYS A 85 -2.04 9.86 11.69
C LYS A 85 -1.23 9.26 12.84
N TYR A 86 -0.45 8.20 12.59
CA TYR A 86 0.25 7.43 13.63
C TYR A 86 1.77 7.54 13.55
N ILE A 87 2.32 7.95 12.41
CA ILE A 87 3.76 8.00 12.20
C ILE A 87 4.18 9.45 11.93
N GLU A 88 5.21 9.92 12.64
CA GLU A 88 5.83 11.22 12.38
C GLU A 88 6.59 11.22 11.06
N GLU A 89 6.78 12.39 10.44
CA GLU A 89 7.37 12.50 9.10
C GLU A 89 8.76 11.86 8.96
N TRP A 90 9.64 12.08 9.93
CA TRP A 90 10.99 11.52 9.91
C TRP A 90 10.95 9.98 9.98
N GLU A 91 10.05 9.44 10.80
CA GLU A 91 9.89 8.00 11.00
C GLU A 91 9.22 7.35 9.78
N PHE A 92 8.29 8.06 9.14
CA PHE A 92 7.59 7.61 7.94
C PHE A 92 8.57 7.24 6.83
N SER A 93 9.52 8.13 6.54
CA SER A 93 10.52 7.86 5.50
C SER A 93 11.37 6.62 5.77
N THR A 94 11.68 6.36 7.04
CA THR A 94 12.48 5.21 7.44
C THR A 94 11.69 3.90 7.35
N ARG A 95 10.42 3.91 7.79
CA ARG A 95 9.57 2.72 7.82
C ARG A 95 8.99 2.36 6.45
N ILE A 96 8.62 3.37 5.66
CA ILE A 96 7.96 3.17 4.36
C ILE A 96 8.97 3.16 3.22
N GLY A 97 10.14 3.81 3.40
CA GLY A 97 11.20 3.87 2.39
C GLY A 97 11.02 4.93 1.32
N VAL A 98 10.01 5.80 1.48
CA VAL A 98 9.76 6.97 0.64
C VAL A 98 9.29 8.12 1.53
N SER A 99 9.44 9.36 1.07
CA SER A 99 8.89 10.53 1.74
C SER A 99 7.35 10.52 1.72
N ILE A 100 6.73 11.30 2.62
CA ILE A 100 5.28 11.49 2.62
C ILE A 100 4.77 12.03 1.28
N GLN A 101 5.54 12.90 0.62
CA GLN A 101 5.13 13.46 -0.67
C GLN A 101 5.14 12.39 -1.76
N GLU A 102 6.20 11.58 -1.86
CA GLU A 102 6.27 10.47 -2.82
C GLU A 102 5.14 9.45 -2.58
N ALA A 103 4.83 9.17 -1.31
CA ALA A 103 3.69 8.36 -0.93
C ALA A 103 2.35 8.93 -1.43
N ARG A 104 2.13 10.25 -1.30
CA ARG A 104 0.93 10.92 -1.83
C ARG A 104 0.87 10.85 -3.35
N ASP A 105 1.99 11.09 -4.03
CA ASP A 105 2.06 11.01 -5.49
C ASP A 105 1.75 9.58 -5.99
N LEU A 106 2.22 8.55 -5.27
CA LEU A 106 1.86 7.14 -5.54
C LEU A 106 0.36 6.90 -5.35
N LYS A 107 -0.23 7.40 -4.27
CA LYS A 107 -1.68 7.30 -4.02
C LYS A 107 -2.48 7.93 -5.17
N GLU A 108 -2.08 9.10 -5.66
CA GLU A 108 -2.73 9.77 -6.79
C GLU A 108 -2.56 9.01 -8.10
N LYS A 109 -1.36 8.47 -8.36
CA LYS A 109 -1.11 7.62 -9.52
C LYS A 109 -2.03 6.41 -9.53
N LEU A 110 -2.39 5.80 -8.40
CA LEU A 110 -3.33 4.66 -8.37
C LEU A 110 -4.76 5.03 -8.79
N VAL A 111 -5.12 6.32 -8.84
CA VAL A 111 -6.47 6.81 -9.21
C VAL A 111 -6.60 7.08 -10.72
N ASN A 112 -5.48 7.38 -11.38
CA ASN A 112 -5.42 7.75 -12.80
C ASN A 112 -4.89 6.58 -13.66
#